data_AF-A0A6M1RD22-F1
#
_entry.id   AF-A0A6M1RD22-F1
#
_cell.length_a   1.000
_cell.length_b   1.000
_cell.length_c   1.000
_cell.angle_alpha   90.00
_cell.angle_beta   90.00
_cell.angle_gamma   90.00
#
_symmetry.space_group_name_H-M   'P 1'
#
loop_
_entity.id
_entity.type
_entity.pdbx_description
1 polymer ?
#
loop_
_entity_poly.entity_id
_entity_poly.type
_entity_poly.pdbx_seq_one_letter_code
_entity_poly.pdbx_strand_id
1 'polypeptide(L)'
;MDMKKQKGFSLIELLIVVGIIGIITAIAVPAYTSQKDKSTATSALASLKGLLSGAAVALEEGDSIADYVTALDGTNSTKYEIKNIGTIEDATADKVNGIKITIAQGGYQGNVITYTQTGTIWACETDIKESALSLPGCKGAAN
;
A
#
# COMPACT_ATOMS: atom_id res chain seq x y z
N MET A 1 -16.86 -31.72 51.10
CA MET A 1 -16.88 -31.60 49.63
C MET A 1 -17.66 -30.33 49.31
N ASP A 2 -16.99 -29.19 49.32
CA ASP A 2 -17.62 -27.89 49.07
C ASP A 2 -18.08 -27.81 47.60
N MET A 3 -19.40 -27.89 47.41
CA MET A 3 -20.05 -27.67 46.12
C MET A 3 -19.92 -26.17 45.79
N LYS A 4 -18.87 -25.79 45.07
CA LYS A 4 -18.72 -24.45 44.50
C LYS A 4 -19.98 -24.12 43.71
N LYS A 5 -20.79 -23.17 44.21
CA LYS A 5 -21.94 -22.61 43.48
C LYS A 5 -21.44 -22.04 42.16
N GLN A 6 -21.78 -22.66 41.05
CA GLN A 6 -21.54 -22.08 39.73
C GLN A 6 -22.44 -20.85 39.59
N LYS A 7 -21.85 -19.66 39.71
CA LYS A 7 -22.49 -18.41 39.29
C LYS A 7 -22.48 -18.38 37.77
N GLY A 8 -23.59 -18.78 37.14
CA GLY A 8 -23.81 -18.60 35.71
C GLY A 8 -23.93 -17.11 35.36
N PHE A 9 -23.41 -16.74 34.19
CA PHE A 9 -23.54 -15.39 33.63
C PHE A 9 -25.00 -15.13 33.26
N SER A 10 -25.54 -13.95 33.57
CA SER A 10 -26.94 -13.64 33.25
C SER A 10 -27.10 -13.34 31.76
N LEU A 11 -28.21 -13.79 31.16
CA LEU A 11 -28.54 -13.47 29.77
C LEU A 11 -28.66 -11.96 29.54
N ILE A 12 -29.13 -11.21 30.53
CA ILE A 12 -29.20 -9.74 30.43
C ILE A 12 -27.81 -9.10 30.45
N GLU A 13 -26.87 -9.65 31.21
CA GLU A 13 -25.48 -9.18 31.22
C GLU A 13 -24.84 -9.40 29.85
N LEU A 14 -25.11 -10.55 29.21
CA LEU A 14 -24.60 -10.82 27.86
C LEU A 14 -25.19 -9.86 26.83
N LEU A 15 -26.48 -9.58 26.89
CA LEU A 15 -27.15 -8.69 25.94
C LEU A 15 -26.65 -7.25 26.04
N ILE A 16 -26.42 -6.73 27.25
CA ILE A 16 -25.87 -5.39 27.45
C ILE A 16 -24.44 -5.30 26.91
N VAL A 17 -23.61 -6.33 27.16
CA VAL A 17 -22.23 -6.37 26.66
C VAL A 17 -22.19 -6.36 25.13
N VAL A 18 -23.02 -7.18 24.47
CA VAL A 18 -23.12 -7.20 23.01
C VAL A 18 -23.61 -5.85 22.46
N GLY A 19 -24.55 -5.20 23.14
CA GLY A 19 -25.02 -3.86 22.78
C GLY A 19 -23.91 -2.80 22.83
N ILE A 20 -23.10 -2.77 23.89
CA ILE A 20 -21.99 -1.82 24.03
C ILE A 20 -20.89 -2.10 23.00
N ILE A 21 -20.51 -3.36 22.81
CA ILE A 21 -19.53 -3.75 21.79
C ILE A 21 -20.01 -3.32 20.41
N GLY A 22 -21.29 -3.52 20.09
CA GLY A 22 -21.88 -3.10 18.81
C GLY A 22 -21.74 -1.60 18.52
N ILE A 23 -21.92 -0.75 19.54
CA ILE A 23 -21.76 0.71 19.38
C ILE A 23 -20.29 1.08 19.09
N ILE A 24 -19.35 0.48 19.82
CA ILE A 24 -17.92 0.78 19.66
C ILE A 24 -17.41 0.28 18.30
N THR A 25 -17.80 -0.93 17.88
CA THR A 25 -17.34 -1.53 16.62
C THR A 25 -17.82 -0.75 15.40
N ALA A 26 -19.01 -0.17 15.44
CA ALA A 26 -19.56 0.64 14.36
C ALA A 26 -18.66 1.84 13.97
N ILE A 27 -17.96 2.43 14.94
CA ILE A 27 -17.04 3.57 14.70
C ILE A 27 -15.61 3.06 14.50
N ALA A 28 -15.18 2.08 15.29
CA ALA A 28 -13.80 1.63 15.30
C ALA A 28 -13.38 0.91 14.00
N VAL A 29 -14.27 0.08 13.43
CA VAL A 29 -13.96 -0.70 12.21
C VAL A 29 -13.72 0.19 10.99
N PRO A 30 -14.59 1.16 10.62
CA PRO A 30 -14.33 2.03 9.47
C PRO A 30 -13.10 2.93 9.68
N ALA A 31 -12.86 3.40 10.91
CA ALA A 31 -11.66 4.19 11.20
C ALA A 31 -10.38 3.35 11.05
N TYR A 32 -10.37 2.13 11.60
CA TYR A 32 -9.21 1.24 11.52
C TYR A 32 -8.91 0.79 10.10
N THR A 33 -9.92 0.47 9.30
CA THR A 33 -9.77 0.10 7.89
C THR A 33 -9.19 1.25 7.07
N SER A 34 -9.70 2.48 7.24
CA SER A 34 -9.13 3.66 6.58
C SER A 34 -7.64 3.86 6.92
N GLN A 35 -7.24 3.68 8.19
CA GLN A 35 -5.83 3.82 8.59
C GLN A 35 -4.96 2.69 8.06
N LYS A 36 -5.48 1.46 8.02
CA LYS A 36 -4.82 0.31 7.36
C LYS A 36 -4.56 0.61 5.89
N ASP A 37 -5.55 1.11 5.16
CA ASP A 37 -5.45 1.40 3.73
C ASP A 37 -4.40 2.49 3.44
N LYS A 38 -4.39 3.56 4.23
CA LYS A 38 -3.37 4.61 4.15
C LYS A 38 -1.96 4.08 4.44
N SER A 39 -1.84 3.19 5.42
CA SER A 39 -0.57 2.53 5.74
C SER A 39 -0.07 1.68 4.59
N THR A 40 -0.95 0.92 3.94
CA THR A 40 -0.60 0.12 2.74
C THR A 40 -0.09 1.01 1.61
N ALA A 41 -0.79 2.10 1.29
CA ALA A 41 -0.37 3.04 0.24
C ALA A 41 0.98 3.74 0.57
N THR A 42 1.17 4.13 1.83
CA THR A 42 2.44 4.72 2.30
C THR A 42 3.59 3.69 2.25
N SER A 43 3.31 2.43 2.59
CA SER A 43 4.29 1.34 2.49
C SER A 43 4.66 1.06 1.05
N ALA A 44 3.69 1.06 0.13
CA ALA A 44 3.95 0.94 -1.30
C ALA A 44 4.87 2.06 -1.82
N LEU A 45 4.59 3.31 -1.44
CA LEU A 45 5.46 4.44 -1.74
C LEU A 45 6.88 4.24 -1.18
N ALA A 46 7.01 3.83 0.08
CA ALA A 46 8.29 3.62 0.72
C ALA A 46 9.11 2.52 0.04
N SER A 47 8.46 1.41 -0.31
CA SER A 47 9.06 0.30 -1.05
C SER A 47 9.56 0.76 -2.43
N LEU A 48 8.73 1.48 -3.19
CA LEU A 48 9.13 1.99 -4.50
C LEU A 48 10.30 2.98 -4.38
N LYS A 49 10.23 3.89 -3.40
CA LYS A 49 11.29 4.87 -3.14
C LYS A 49 12.62 4.20 -2.76
N GLY A 50 12.58 3.09 -2.04
CA GLY A 50 13.78 2.32 -1.67
C GLY A 50 14.53 1.71 -2.87
N LEU A 51 13.82 1.48 -3.98
CA LEU A 51 14.39 0.94 -5.21
C LEU A 51 14.77 2.02 -6.22
N LEU A 52 14.33 3.27 -5.99
CA LEU A 52 14.55 4.39 -6.91
C LEU A 52 16.04 4.67 -7.16
N SER A 53 16.89 4.51 -6.14
CA SER A 53 18.34 4.70 -6.31
C SER A 53 18.96 3.62 -7.19
N GLY A 54 18.51 2.36 -7.07
CA GLY A 54 18.99 1.27 -7.93
C GLY A 54 18.53 1.45 -9.37
N ALA A 55 17.26 1.84 -9.55
CA ALA A 55 16.71 2.21 -10.85
C ALA A 55 17.48 3.37 -11.51
N ALA A 56 17.88 4.39 -10.73
CA ALA A 56 18.68 5.50 -11.23
C ALA A 56 20.08 5.05 -11.68
N VAL A 57 20.76 4.22 -10.89
CA VAL A 57 22.08 3.68 -11.26
C VAL A 57 21.99 2.83 -12.53
N ALA A 58 20.97 1.96 -12.64
CA ALA A 58 20.76 1.15 -13.84
C ALA A 58 20.64 2.03 -15.11
N LEU A 59 19.85 3.10 -15.04
CA LEU A 59 19.72 4.05 -16.15
C LEU A 59 21.03 4.78 -16.49
N GLU A 60 21.88 5.07 -15.50
CA GLU A 60 23.19 5.69 -15.70
C GLU A 60 24.20 4.72 -16.33
N GLU A 61 24.12 3.42 -15.99
CA GLU A 61 24.94 2.36 -16.57
C GLU A 61 24.49 1.96 -17.99
N GLY A 62 23.32 2.45 -18.43
CA GLY A 62 22.75 2.19 -19.74
C GLY A 62 21.78 1.00 -19.79
N ASP A 63 21.47 0.42 -18.64
CA ASP A 63 20.45 -0.62 -18.49
C ASP A 63 19.03 -0.02 -18.53
N SER A 64 18.05 -0.85 -18.85
CA SER A 64 16.64 -0.46 -18.80
C SER A 64 16.04 -0.67 -17.41
N ILE A 65 15.00 0.09 -17.07
CA ILE A 65 14.22 -0.16 -15.84
C ILE A 65 13.58 -1.56 -15.88
N ALA A 66 13.20 -2.06 -17.04
CA ALA A 66 12.66 -3.40 -17.19
C ALA A 66 13.68 -4.48 -16.78
N ASP A 67 14.94 -4.34 -17.19
CA ASP A 67 16.01 -5.27 -16.80
C ASP A 67 16.29 -5.18 -15.30
N TYR A 68 16.32 -3.96 -14.75
CA TYR A 68 16.47 -3.74 -13.31
C TYR A 68 15.35 -4.44 -12.51
N VAL A 69 14.08 -4.25 -12.88
CA VAL A 69 12.95 -4.90 -12.20
C VAL A 69 13.03 -6.43 -12.34
N THR A 70 13.43 -6.92 -13.50
CA THR A 70 13.60 -8.34 -13.77
C THR A 70 14.68 -8.97 -12.86
N ALA A 71 15.76 -8.23 -12.62
CA ALA A 71 16.84 -8.65 -11.72
C ALA A 71 16.41 -8.70 -10.25
N LEU A 72 15.45 -7.86 -9.81
CA LEU A 72 14.94 -7.86 -8.42
C LEU A 72 14.17 -9.13 -8.06
N ASP A 73 13.44 -9.69 -9.03
CA ASP A 73 12.58 -10.85 -8.81
C ASP A 73 13.35 -12.19 -8.82
N GLY A 74 14.45 -12.25 -9.58
CA GLY A 74 15.28 -13.45 -9.67
C GLY A 74 14.65 -14.61 -10.46
N THR A 75 13.45 -14.45 -11.02
CA THR A 75 12.77 -15.46 -11.86
C THR A 75 12.54 -15.03 -13.31
N ASN A 76 13.22 -13.96 -13.78
CA ASN A 76 13.02 -13.34 -15.10
C ASN A 76 11.60 -12.76 -15.32
N SER A 77 10.86 -12.46 -14.24
CA SER A 77 9.58 -11.75 -14.31
C SER A 77 9.80 -10.27 -14.57
N THR A 78 9.02 -9.66 -15.47
CA THR A 78 9.00 -8.19 -15.67
C THR A 78 8.36 -7.43 -14.50
N LYS A 79 7.96 -8.16 -13.45
CA LYS A 79 7.32 -7.64 -12.26
C LYS A 79 8.01 -8.21 -11.03
N TYR A 80 8.22 -7.34 -10.04
CA TYR A 80 8.72 -7.72 -8.73
C TYR A 80 7.59 -7.59 -7.69
N GLU A 81 7.20 -8.70 -7.08
CA GLU A 81 6.11 -8.70 -6.09
C GLU A 81 6.62 -8.44 -4.68
N ILE A 82 6.04 -7.43 -4.02
CA ILE A 82 6.17 -7.25 -2.59
C ILE A 82 4.88 -7.73 -1.93
N LYS A 83 4.97 -8.90 -1.30
CA LYS A 83 3.84 -9.60 -0.68
C LYS A 83 2.97 -8.66 0.17
N ASN A 84 1.68 -8.65 -0.12
CA ASN A 84 0.65 -7.84 0.55
C ASN A 84 0.80 -6.31 0.39
N ILE A 85 1.74 -5.82 -0.41
CA ILE A 85 1.90 -4.38 -0.67
C ILE A 85 1.54 -4.08 -2.12
N GLY A 86 2.26 -4.67 -3.07
CA GLY A 86 2.08 -4.32 -4.48
C GLY A 86 3.05 -5.03 -5.40
N THR A 87 2.84 -4.81 -6.69
CA THR A 87 3.74 -5.29 -7.76
C THR A 87 4.47 -4.09 -8.34
N ILE A 88 5.79 -4.18 -8.39
CA ILE A 88 6.66 -3.18 -9.00
C ILE A 88 6.93 -3.61 -10.43
N GLU A 89 6.85 -2.67 -11.35
CA GLU A 89 7.02 -2.92 -12.77
C GLU A 89 7.59 -1.68 -13.46
N ASP A 90 8.15 -1.90 -14.64
CA ASP A 90 8.58 -0.83 -15.52
C ASP A 90 7.37 0.04 -15.94
N ALA A 91 7.51 1.35 -15.80
CA ALA A 91 6.52 2.33 -16.26
C ALA A 91 6.93 2.99 -17.58
N THR A 92 7.99 2.48 -18.24
CA THR A 92 8.53 3.11 -19.46
C THR A 92 7.56 3.02 -20.65
N ALA A 93 6.58 2.12 -20.61
CA ALA A 93 5.46 2.10 -21.56
C ALA A 93 4.51 3.31 -21.42
N ASP A 94 4.43 3.91 -20.24
CA ASP A 94 3.52 5.02 -19.90
C ASP A 94 4.24 6.38 -19.81
N LYS A 95 5.56 6.37 -19.55
CA LYS A 95 6.41 7.54 -19.28
C LYS A 95 7.85 7.29 -19.80
N VAL A 96 8.66 8.31 -20.01
CA VAL A 96 10.11 8.08 -20.28
C VAL A 96 10.81 7.73 -18.97
N ASN A 97 11.55 6.62 -18.93
CA ASN A 97 12.35 6.17 -17.77
C ASN A 97 11.57 6.22 -16.43
N GLY A 98 10.58 5.33 -16.29
CA GLY A 98 9.70 5.32 -15.12
C GLY A 98 9.65 3.97 -14.42
N ILE A 99 9.48 3.99 -13.10
CA ILE A 99 9.22 2.80 -12.29
C ILE A 99 7.93 2.99 -11.50
N LYS A 100 7.06 1.99 -11.47
CA LYS A 100 5.76 2.08 -10.79
C LYS A 100 5.51 0.93 -9.84
N ILE A 101 4.66 1.16 -8.85
CA ILE A 101 4.07 0.14 -7.99
C ILE A 101 2.55 0.19 -8.09
N THR A 102 1.94 -0.97 -8.32
CA THR A 102 0.49 -1.16 -8.30
C THR A 102 0.10 -1.80 -6.96
N ILE A 103 -0.75 -1.11 -6.19
CA ILE A 103 -1.16 -1.56 -4.84
C ILE A 103 -1.99 -2.83 -4.94
N ALA A 104 -1.60 -3.88 -4.22
CA ALA A 104 -2.21 -5.21 -4.36
C ALA A 104 -3.52 -5.37 -3.56
N GLN A 105 -3.70 -4.65 -2.45
CA GLN A 105 -4.80 -4.86 -1.51
C GLN A 105 -5.24 -3.59 -0.77
N GLY A 106 -6.40 -3.66 -0.11
CA GLY A 106 -6.97 -2.59 0.69
C GLY A 106 -7.80 -1.60 -0.13
N GLY A 107 -8.21 -0.51 0.51
CA GLY A 107 -9.06 0.53 -0.07
C GLY A 107 -8.48 1.31 -1.25
N TYR A 108 -7.17 1.16 -1.53
CA TYR A 108 -6.48 1.73 -2.70
C TYR A 108 -5.95 0.65 -3.65
N GLN A 109 -6.53 -0.57 -3.61
CA GLN A 109 -6.15 -1.64 -4.51
C GLN A 109 -6.29 -1.20 -5.98
N GLY A 110 -5.27 -1.51 -6.78
CA GLY A 110 -5.22 -1.17 -8.20
C GLY A 110 -4.76 0.26 -8.50
N ASN A 111 -4.73 1.15 -7.51
CA ASN A 111 -4.10 2.46 -7.71
C ASN A 111 -2.59 2.30 -7.91
N VAL A 112 -2.03 3.15 -8.76
CA VAL A 112 -0.61 3.14 -9.11
C VAL A 112 0.08 4.34 -8.48
N ILE A 113 1.33 4.14 -8.04
CA ILE A 113 2.28 5.19 -7.71
C ILE A 113 3.45 5.04 -8.68
N THR A 114 3.82 6.12 -9.36
CA THR A 114 4.84 6.12 -10.42
C THR A 114 5.90 7.16 -10.11
N TYR A 115 7.17 6.76 -10.17
CA TYR A 115 8.29 7.68 -10.30
C TYR A 115 8.69 7.77 -11.76
N THR A 116 8.80 8.99 -12.29
CA THR A 116 9.25 9.25 -13.66
C THR A 116 10.50 10.12 -13.61
N GLN A 117 11.52 9.77 -14.39
CA GLN A 117 12.73 10.57 -14.50
C GLN A 117 12.62 11.58 -15.66
N THR A 118 12.98 12.84 -15.40
CA THR A 118 13.19 13.86 -16.43
C THR A 118 14.56 14.47 -16.24
N GLY A 119 15.51 14.09 -17.09
CA GLY A 119 16.93 14.38 -16.86
C GLY A 119 17.43 13.60 -15.64
N THR A 120 17.82 14.30 -14.58
CA THR A 120 18.26 13.70 -13.30
C THR A 120 17.21 13.80 -12.19
N ILE A 121 16.06 14.42 -12.47
CA ILE A 121 15.01 14.68 -11.48
C ILE A 121 13.97 13.57 -11.55
N TRP A 122 13.62 13.01 -10.39
CA TRP A 122 12.55 12.05 -10.24
C TRP A 122 11.29 12.72 -9.68
N ALA A 123 10.21 12.68 -10.44
CA ALA A 123 8.89 13.16 -10.03
C ALA A 123 8.01 11.97 -9.64
N CYS A 124 7.30 12.08 -8.52
CA CYS A 124 6.32 11.08 -8.11
C CYS A 124 4.88 11.54 -8.43
N GLU A 125 4.11 10.65 -9.06
CA GLU A 125 2.68 10.82 -9.32
C GLU A 125 1.90 9.59 -8.83
N THR A 126 0.63 9.77 -8.46
CA THR A 126 -0.24 8.66 -8.07
C THR A 126 -1.66 8.85 -8.61
N ASP A 127 -2.33 7.74 -8.92
CA ASP A 127 -3.74 7.73 -9.33
C ASP A 127 -4.71 7.93 -8.14
N ILE A 128 -4.19 7.96 -6.91
CA ILE A 128 -5.00 8.23 -5.73
C ILE A 128 -5.37 9.71 -5.75
N LYS A 129 -6.68 10.01 -5.63
CA LYS A 129 -7.17 11.39 -5.54
C LYS A 129 -6.59 12.08 -4.32
N GLU A 130 -6.14 13.32 -4.51
CA GLU A 130 -5.51 14.08 -3.42
C GLU A 130 -6.48 14.36 -2.25
N SER A 131 -7.79 14.41 -2.52
CA SER A 131 -8.82 14.49 -1.48
C SER A 131 -8.97 13.22 -0.64
N ALA A 132 -8.57 12.06 -1.17
CA ALA A 132 -8.69 10.77 -0.49
C ALA A 132 -7.45 10.46 0.36
N LEU A 133 -6.26 10.70 -0.21
CA LEU A 133 -4.98 10.51 0.47
C LEU A 133 -3.89 11.36 -0.18
N SER A 134 -3.26 12.21 0.62
CA SER A 134 -2.03 12.90 0.24
C SER A 134 -0.82 12.05 0.61
N LEU A 135 -0.07 11.62 -0.41
CA LEU A 135 1.19 10.89 -0.24
C LEU A 135 2.37 11.89 -0.25
N PRO A 136 3.26 11.88 0.76
CA PRO A 136 4.35 12.85 0.84
C PRO A 136 5.26 12.82 -0.39
N GLY A 137 5.36 13.96 -1.08
CA GLY A 137 6.23 14.12 -2.25
C GLY A 137 5.67 13.55 -3.56
N CYS A 138 4.42 13.06 -3.57
CA CYS A 138 3.74 12.58 -4.76
C CYS A 138 2.56 13.47 -5.11
N LYS A 139 2.42 13.80 -6.39
CA LYS A 139 1.26 14.53 -6.92
C LYS A 139 0.08 13.55 -7.07
N GLY A 140 -1.06 13.87 -6.46
CA GLY A 140 -2.27 13.05 -6.57
C GLY A 140 -3.04 13.29 -7.88
N ALA A 141 -3.96 12.38 -8.18
CA ALA A 141 -4.92 12.57 -9.27
C ALA A 141 -5.87 13.73 -8.95
N ALA A 142 -6.29 14.45 -10.00
CA ALA A 142 -7.31 15.49 -9.88
C ALA A 142 -8.62 14.90 -9.35
N ASN A 143 -9.38 15.71 -8.60
CA ASN A 143 -10.63 15.30 -7.96
C ASN A 143 -11.73 14.92 -8.94
#